data_AF-A0A9C9XTG1-F1
#
_entry.id   AF-A0A9C9XTG1-F1
#
_cell.length_a   1.000
_cell.length_b   1.000
_cell.length_c   1.000
_cell.angle_alpha   90.00
_cell.angle_beta   90.00
_cell.angle_gamma   90.00
#
_symmetry.space_group_name_H-M   'P 1'
#
loop_
_entity.id
_entity.type
_entity.pdbx_description
1 polymer ?
#
loop_
_entity_poly.entity_id
_entity_poly.type
_entity_poly.pdbx_seq_one_letter_code
_entity_poly.pdbx_strand_id
1 'polypeptide(L)' 'MEEKIAVFRRYPFRIGERLHIEDGPRRGDWEVVSVSEKKVGLRCPVSGTRVEWDRFCYLVDERPAPWPGE' A
#
# COMPACT_ATOMS: atom_id res chain seq x y z
N MET A 1 -24.76 4.87 -18.35
CA MET A 1 -24.54 6.09 -17.53
C MET A 1 -23.15 6.00 -16.91
N GLU A 2 -22.37 7.09 -16.79
CA GLU A 2 -21.05 7.03 -16.14
C GLU A 2 -21.22 7.12 -14.63
N GLU A 3 -20.63 6.17 -13.90
CA GLU A 3 -20.64 6.18 -12.44
C GLU A 3 -19.25 6.51 -11.90
N LYS A 4 -19.21 7.03 -10.68
CA LYS A 4 -17.95 7.17 -9.94
C LYS A 4 -17.57 5.80 -9.40
N ILE A 5 -16.50 5.21 -9.92
CA ILE A 5 -15.97 3.95 -9.41
C ILE A 5 -14.67 4.22 -8.66
N ALA A 6 -14.54 3.61 -7.47
CA ALA A 6 -13.31 3.64 -6.71
C ALA A 6 -12.38 2.50 -7.19
N VAL A 7 -11.18 2.85 -7.66
CA VAL A 7 -10.22 1.87 -8.17
C VAL A 7 -9.10 1.66 -7.15
N PHE A 8 -9.08 0.47 -6.56
CA PHE A 8 -8.06 0.09 -5.60
C PHE A 8 -6.95 -0.70 -6.29
N ARG A 9 -5.70 -0.34 -6.01
CA ARG A 9 -4.53 -1.12 -6.44
C ARG A 9 -3.56 -1.22 -5.27
N ARG A 10 -2.90 -2.37 -5.16
CA ARG A 10 -1.81 -2.54 -4.21
C ARG A 10 -0.75 -1.48 -4.49
N TYR A 11 -0.30 -0.81 -3.43
CA TYR A 11 0.79 0.15 -3.56
C TYR A 11 2.05 -0.56 -4.12
N PRO A 12 2.70 0.00 -5.15
CA PRO A 12 3.83 -0.64 -5.82
C PRO A 12 5.14 -0.36 -5.07
N PHE A 13 5.27 -0.93 -3.86
CA PHE A 13 6.47 -0.80 -3.04
C PHE A 13 7.76 -1.05 -3.81
N ARG A 14 8.78 -0.24 -3.51
CA ARG A 14 10.14 -0.42 -4.02
C ARG A 14 11.09 -0.67 -2.86
N ILE A 15 12.00 -1.62 -3.01
CA ILE A 15 13.04 -1.86 -1.99
C ILE A 15 13.88 -0.57 -1.85
N GLY A 16 14.14 -0.16 -0.61
CA GLY A 16 14.81 1.10 -0.23
C GLY A 16 13.88 2.31 -0.08
N GLU A 17 12.58 2.17 -0.41
CA GLU A 17 11.59 3.23 -0.23
C GLU A 17 11.34 3.52 1.26
N ARG A 18 11.18 4.81 1.59
CA ARG A 18 10.86 5.26 2.95
C ARG A 18 9.39 5.65 3.03
N LEU A 19 8.71 5.16 4.05
CA LEU A 19 7.28 5.30 4.24
C LEU A 19 6.98 5.93 5.59
N HIS A 20 5.97 6.78 5.63
CA HIS A 20 5.30 7.18 6.87
C HIS A 20 3.86 6.69 6.79
N ILE A 21 3.44 5.86 7.75
CA ILE A 21 2.06 5.38 7.86
C ILE A 21 1.38 6.15 8.97
N GLU A 22 0.31 6.88 8.66
CA GLU A 22 -0.32 7.83 9.59
C GLU A 22 -1.21 7.14 10.64
N ASP A 23 -1.82 6.00 10.30
CA ASP A 23 -2.81 5.33 11.15
C ASP A 23 -2.69 3.79 11.20
N GLY A 24 -3.57 3.17 12.00
CA GLY A 24 -3.68 1.72 12.11
C GLY A 24 -2.53 1.03 12.86
N PRO A 25 -2.51 -0.32 12.87
CA PRO A 25 -1.50 -1.11 13.59
C PRO A 25 -0.09 -0.98 12.99
N ARG A 26 0.01 -0.29 11.85
CA ARG A 26 1.21 -0.13 11.05
C ARG A 26 1.84 1.26 11.19
N ARG A 27 1.21 2.13 11.97
CA ARG A 27 1.57 3.53 12.14
C ARG A 27 3.06 3.69 12.48
N GLY A 28 3.69 4.66 11.83
CA GLY A 28 5.09 5.02 12.05
C GLY A 28 5.92 5.00 10.77
N ASP A 29 7.23 5.17 10.97
CA ASP A 29 8.21 5.28 9.91
C ASP A 29 8.84 3.92 9.57
N TRP A 30 8.99 3.65 8.28
CA TRP A 30 9.48 2.38 7.77
C TRP A 30 10.37 2.53 6.54
N GLU A 31 11.32 1.63 6.39
CA GLU A 31 12.08 1.40 5.15
C GLU A 31 11.68 0.05 4.56
N VAL A 32 11.36 0.01 3.26
CA VAL A 32 11.03 -1.22 2.56
C VAL A 32 12.30 -2.03 2.32
N VAL A 33 12.39 -3.23 2.88
CA VAL A 33 13.56 -4.10 2.76
C VAL A 33 13.33 -5.33 1.89
N SER A 34 12.07 -5.72 1.65
CA SER A 34 11.72 -6.78 0.70
C SER A 34 10.31 -6.59 0.15
N VAL A 35 10.07 -7.04 -1.07
CA VAL A 35 8.75 -7.03 -1.70
C VAL A 35 8.55 -8.35 -2.43
N SER A 36 7.43 -9.03 -2.14
CA SER A 36 7.00 -10.22 -2.87
C SER A 36 5.60 -10.01 -3.47
N GLU A 37 5.06 -11.07 -4.08
CA GLU A 37 3.70 -11.02 -4.58
C GLU A 37 2.70 -10.78 -3.44
N LYS A 38 2.89 -11.38 -2.27
CA LYS A 38 1.91 -11.34 -1.18
C LYS A 38 2.33 -10.48 0.01
N LYS A 39 3.63 -10.26 0.20
CA LYS A 39 4.19 -9.63 1.40
C LYS A 39 5.07 -8.42 1.09
N VAL A 40 5.22 -7.55 2.08
CA VAL A 40 6.22 -6.48 2.12
C VAL A 40 6.98 -6.58 3.44
N GLY A 41 8.30 -6.58 3.36
CA GLY A 41 9.18 -6.50 4.52
C GLY A 41 9.52 -5.05 4.82
N LEU A 42 9.35 -4.65 6.07
CA LEU A 42 9.61 -3.29 6.54
C LEU A 42 10.65 -3.31 7.67
N ARG A 43 11.47 -2.27 7.73
CA ARG A 43 12.43 -2.03 8.81
C ARG A 43 12.16 -0.68 9.47
N CYS A 44 12.02 -0.67 10.79
CA CYS A 44 11.95 0.58 11.55
C CYS A 44 13.33 1.26 11.51
N PRO A 45 13.43 2.54 11.12
CA PRO A 45 14.71 3.23 11.04
C PRO A 45 15.32 3.55 12.42
N VAL A 46 14.49 3.60 13.48
CA VAL A 46 14.94 3.95 14.84
C VAL A 46 15.42 2.71 15.59
N SER A 47 14.57 1.68 15.70
CA SER A 47 14.90 0.46 16.46
C SER A 47 15.62 -0.60 15.63
N GLY A 48 15.58 -0.50 14.31
CA GLY A 48 16.05 -1.55 13.41
C GLY A 48 15.12 -2.77 13.31
N THR A 49 13.98 -2.78 14.02
CA THR A 49 13.01 -3.87 14.03
C THR A 49 12.56 -4.19 12.60
N ARG A 50 12.54 -5.47 12.24
CA ARG A 50 12.07 -5.96 10.94
C ARG A 50 10.75 -6.69 11.09
N VAL A 51 9.80 -6.40 10.22
CA VAL A 51 8.49 -7.04 10.18
C VAL A 51 8.13 -7.41 8.75
N GLU A 52 7.31 -8.44 8.57
CA GLU A 52 6.78 -8.82 7.27
C GLU A 52 5.25 -8.80 7.33
N TRP A 53 4.62 -8.05 6.42
CA TRP A 53 3.18 -7.85 6.39
C TRP A 53 2.58 -8.20 5.03
N ASP A 54 1.31 -8.61 5.03
CA ASP A 54 0.54 -8.72 3.79
C ASP A 54 0.48 -7.38 3.07
N ARG A 55 0.67 -7.44 1.75
CA ARG A 55 0.54 -6.25 0.89
C ARG A 55 -0.89 -5.74 1.00
N PHE A 56 -0.98 -4.47 1.35
CA PHE A 56 -2.24 -3.77 1.50
C PHE A 56 -2.63 -3.05 0.20
N CYS A 57 -3.94 -2.92 -0.01
CA CYS A 57 -4.52 -2.16 -1.10
C CYS A 57 -4.77 -0.72 -0.61
N TYR A 58 -4.34 0.27 -1.38
CA TYR A 58 -4.71 1.66 -1.16
C TYR A 58 -5.44 2.21 -2.38
N LEU A 59 -6.22 3.27 -2.17
CA LEU A 59 -6.89 4.00 -3.25
C LEU A 59 -5.82 4.68 -4.11
N VAL A 60 -5.81 4.39 -5.41
CA VAL A 60 -4.82 4.93 -6.35
C VAL A 60 -5.37 6.10 -7.16
N ASP A 61 -6.69 6.14 -7.37
CA ASP A 61 -7.38 7.18 -8.13
C ASP A 61 -8.90 7.08 -7.94
N GLU A 62 -9.63 8.17 -8.16
CA GLU A 62 -11.09 8.20 -8.31
C GLU A 62 -11.43 8.81 -9.67
N ARG A 63 -12.14 8.08 -10.52
CA ARG A 63 -12.46 8.55 -11.87
C ARG A 63 -13.86 8.14 -12.34
N PRO A 64 -14.49 8.94 -13.21
CA PRO A 64 -15.70 8.51 -13.90
C PRO A 64 -15.34 7.33 -14.82
N ALA A 65 -16.11 6.25 -14.74
CA ALA A 65 -15.99 5.15 -15.69
C ALA A 65 -17.33 4.39 -15.80
N PRO A 66 -17.59 3.74 -16.95
CA PRO A 66 -18.75 2.89 -17.11
C PRO A 66 -18.66 1.66 -16.19
N TRP A 67 -19.71 1.42 -15.42
CA TRP A 67 -19.86 0.21 -14.61
C TRP A 67 -20.13 -1.00 -15.51
N PRO A 68 -19.45 -2.16 -15.33
CA PRO A 68 -19.73 -3.33 -16.14
C PRO A 68 -21.06 -3.98 -15.69
N GLY A 69 -22.05 -3.94 -16.58
CA GLY A 69 -23.35 -4.61 -16.42
C GLY A 69 -24.53 -3.66 -16.64
N GLU A 70 -24.95 -3.53 -17.90
CA GLU A 70 -26.38 -3.43 -18.26
C GLU A 70 -26.78 -4.73 -18.96
#